data_AF-A0A534R134-F1
#
_entry.id   AF-A0A534R134-F1
#
_cell.length_a   1.000
_cell.length_b   1.000
_cell.length_c   1.000
_cell.angle_alpha   90.00
_cell.angle_beta   90.00
_cell.angle_gamma   90.00
#
_symmetry.space_group_name_H-M   'P 1'
#
loop_
_entity.id
_entity.type
_entity.pdbx_description
1 polymer ?
#
loop_
_entity_poly.entity_id
_entity_poly.type
_entity_poly.pdbx_seq_one_letter_code
_entity_poly.pdbx_strand_id
1 'polypeptide(L)'
;MALAVFWSMVGLLVYVYAGYPCLVFVLARLRPRPVRKGPELPTVSFIIAAYNEEASIAAKLQNTLALDYPPEKLEIIVASDG
;
A
#
# COMPACT_ATOMS: atom_id res chain seq x y z
N MET A 1 14.70 22.55 35.78
CA MET A 1 15.13 21.86 34.55
C MET A 1 14.31 20.59 34.28
N ALA A 2 14.20 19.65 35.22
CA ALA A 2 13.42 18.41 35.02
C ALA A 2 11.94 18.62 34.62
N LEU A 3 11.25 19.61 35.20
CA LEU A 3 9.86 19.92 34.87
C LEU A 3 9.68 20.38 33.41
N ALA A 4 10.62 21.17 32.89
CA ALA A 4 10.58 21.64 31.50
C ALA A 4 10.80 20.47 30.52
N VAL A 5 11.72 19.56 30.86
CA VAL A 5 11.97 18.33 30.08
C VAL A 5 10.75 17.41 30.11
N PHE A 6 10.10 17.26 31.26
CA PHE A 6 8.88 16.44 31.37
C PHE A 6 7.77 16.96 30.45
N TRP A 7 7.46 18.26 30.52
CA TRP A 7 6.40 18.84 29.70
C TRP A 7 6.75 18.87 28.21
N SER A 8 8.04 19.00 27.85
CA SER A 8 8.43 18.90 26.44
C SER A 8 8.22 17.49 25.89
N MET A 9 8.49 16.44 26.67
CA MET A 9 8.22 15.06 26.26
C MET A 9 6.72 14.78 26.15
N VAL A 10 5.91 15.27 27.10
CA VAL A 10 4.44 15.18 27.01
C VAL A 10 3.92 15.91 25.76
N GLY A 11 4.42 17.12 25.51
CA GLY A 11 4.09 17.89 24.31
C GLY A 11 4.48 17.16 23.02
N LEU A 12 5.63 16.48 23.00
CA LEU A 12 6.04 15.65 21.86
C LEU A 12 5.08 14.49 21.62
N LEU A 13 4.65 13.79 22.67
CA LEU A 13 3.65 12.72 22.55
C LEU A 13 2.32 13.25 22.01
N VAL A 14 1.83 14.37 22.54
CA VAL A 14 0.60 15.03 22.05
C VAL A 14 0.76 15.42 20.58
N TYR A 15 1.92 15.96 20.19
CA TYR A 15 2.19 16.29 18.80
C TYR A 15 2.17 15.04 17.90
N VAL A 16 2.81 13.94 18.28
CA VAL A 16 2.84 12.71 17.45
C VAL A 16 1.45 12.10 17.31
N TYR A 17 0.70 11.97 18.39
CA TYR A 17 -0.58 11.25 18.39
C TYR A 17 -1.77 12.09 17.93
N ALA A 18 -1.76 13.41 18.19
CA ALA A 18 -2.88 14.30 17.88
C ALA A 18 -2.47 15.44 16.95
N GLY A 19 -1.36 16.12 17.24
CA GLY A 19 -0.92 17.30 16.49
C GLY A 19 -0.64 17.01 15.01
N TYR A 20 0.14 15.97 14.71
CA TYR A 20 0.53 15.59 13.36
C TYR A 20 -0.67 15.10 12.54
N PRO A 21 -1.50 14.15 13.00
CA PRO A 21 -2.72 13.76 12.28
C PRO A 21 -3.65 14.95 12.02
N CYS A 22 -3.84 15.85 13.01
CA CYS A 22 -4.67 17.04 12.86
C CYS A 22 -4.09 18.00 11.80
N LEU A 23 -2.78 18.25 11.84
CA LEU A 23 -2.10 19.09 10.86
C LEU A 23 -2.23 18.51 9.44
N VAL A 24 -2.00 17.21 9.27
CA VAL A 24 -2.15 16.52 7.98
C VAL A 24 -3.60 16.60 7.50
N PHE A 25 -4.57 16.41 8.38
CA PHE A 25 -6.00 16.52 8.04
C PHE A 25 -6.36 17.93 7.55
N VAL A 26 -5.93 18.98 8.27
CA VAL A 26 -6.15 20.36 7.88
C VAL A 26 -5.47 20.67 6.54
N LEU A 27 -4.22 20.24 6.35
CA LEU A 27 -3.50 20.43 5.09
C LEU A 27 -4.17 19.71 3.92
N ALA A 28 -4.62 18.47 4.12
CA ALA A 28 -5.35 17.70 3.11
C ALA A 28 -6.67 18.38 2.73
N ARG A 29 -7.34 19.05 3.68
CA ARG A 29 -8.60 19.77 3.44
C ARG A 29 -8.38 21.11 2.74
N LEU A 30 -7.30 21.83 3.07
CA LEU A 30 -6.96 23.14 2.49
C LEU A 30 -6.29 23.03 1.11
N ARG A 31 -5.52 21.95 0.87
CA ARG A 31 -4.85 21.67 -0.41
C ARG A 31 -5.18 20.27 -0.89
N PRO A 32 -6.44 20.00 -1.26
CA PRO A 32 -6.80 18.70 -1.81
C PRO A 32 -6.05 18.49 -3.13
N ARG A 33 -5.36 17.34 -3.24
CA ARG A 33 -4.79 16.86 -4.50
C ARG A 33 -5.70 15.75 -5.03
N PRO A 34 -6.70 16.07 -5.88
CA PRO A 34 -7.64 15.08 -6.36
C PRO A 34 -6.88 13.98 -7.12
N VAL A 35 -7.01 12.74 -6.65
CA VAL A 35 -6.57 11.58 -7.43
C VAL A 35 -7.54 11.43 -8.57
N ARG A 36 -7.03 11.42 -9.80
CA ARG A 36 -7.83 11.13 -10.99
C ARG A 36 -8.17 9.64 -10.94
N LYS A 37 -9.30 9.30 -10.31
CA LYS A 37 -9.86 7.96 -10.35
C LYS A 37 -10.63 7.85 -11.67
N GLY A 38 -10.02 7.23 -12.67
CA GLY A 38 -10.64 6.94 -13.95
C GLY A 38 -10.79 5.44 -14.16
N PRO A 39 -11.54 5.00 -15.19
CA PRO A 39 -11.60 3.60 -15.62
C PRO A 39 -10.31 3.16 -16.32
N GLU A 40 -9.19 3.85 -16.09
CA GLU A 40 -7.91 3.49 -16.67
C GLU A 40 -7.42 2.20 -16.03
N LEU A 41 -7.51 1.12 -16.81
CA LEU A 41 -6.90 -0.17 -16.52
C LEU A 41 -5.56 -0.19 -17.25
N PRO A 42 -4.42 0.08 -16.57
CA PRO A 42 -3.09 0.02 -17.19
C PRO A 42 -2.69 -1.43 -17.53
N THR A 43 -1.64 -1.62 -18.31
CA THR A 43 -1.02 -2.96 -18.39
C THR A 43 -0.28 -3.22 -17.09
N VAL A 44 -0.53 -4.38 -16.47
CA VAL A 44 0.05 -4.77 -15.17
C VAL A 44 0.73 -6.12 -15.31
N SER A 45 1.94 -6.22 -14.77
CA SER A 45 2.66 -7.49 -14.63
C SER A 45 2.52 -8.01 -13.19
N PHE A 46 1.91 -9.18 -13.04
CA PHE A 46 1.78 -9.90 -11.78
C PHE A 46 2.94 -10.89 -11.67
N ILE A 47 3.89 -10.60 -10.79
CA ILE A 47 5.06 -11.46 -10.55
C ILE A 47 4.76 -12.41 -9.39
N ILE A 48 4.86 -13.72 -9.65
CA ILE A 48 4.75 -14.78 -8.65
C ILE A 48 6.15 -15.35 -8.45
N ALA A 49 6.78 -15.06 -7.31
CA ALA A 49 7.99 -15.76 -6.89
C ALA A 49 7.58 -17.12 -6.28
N ALA A 50 8.04 -18.20 -6.89
CA ALA A 50 7.74 -19.57 -6.52
C ALA A 50 9.03 -20.26 -6.05
N TYR A 51 9.07 -20.67 -4.78
CA TYR A 51 10.15 -21.46 -4.20
C TYR A 51 9.55 -22.67 -3.51
N ASN A 52 9.81 -23.88 -4.01
CA ASN A 52 9.14 -25.13 -3.59
C ASN A 52 7.59 -25.05 -3.58
N GLU A 53 6.99 -24.20 -4.42
CA GLU A 53 5.54 -23.96 -4.47
C GLU A 53 4.78 -24.96 -5.36
N GLU A 54 5.36 -26.12 -5.68
CA GLU A 54 4.75 -27.13 -6.57
C GLU A 54 3.32 -27.49 -6.16
N ALA A 55 3.07 -27.62 -4.85
CA ALA A 55 1.76 -27.98 -4.31
C ALA A 55 0.72 -26.84 -4.38
N SER A 56 1.14 -25.57 -4.49
CA SER A 56 0.24 -24.41 -4.38
C SER A 56 0.18 -23.55 -5.65
N ILE A 57 1.17 -23.66 -6.54
CA ILE A 57 1.32 -22.78 -7.71
C ILE A 57 0.13 -22.85 -8.65
N ALA A 58 -0.47 -24.04 -8.82
CA ALA A 58 -1.66 -24.22 -9.64
C ALA A 58 -2.86 -23.43 -9.09
N ALA A 59 -3.11 -23.52 -7.78
CA ALA A 59 -4.17 -22.78 -7.11
C ALA A 59 -3.91 -21.27 -7.15
N LYS A 60 -2.65 -20.86 -6.97
CA LYS A 60 -2.25 -19.45 -7.08
C LYS A 60 -2.49 -18.89 -8.47
N LEU A 61 -2.12 -19.64 -9.52
CA LEU A 61 -2.31 -19.23 -10.90
C LEU A 61 -3.80 -19.15 -11.27
N GLN A 62 -4.60 -20.14 -10.85
CA GLN A 62 -6.06 -20.11 -11.03
C GLN A 62 -6.69 -18.88 -10.37
N ASN A 63 -6.26 -18.54 -9.16
CA ASN A 63 -6.72 -17.34 -8.46
C ASN A 63 -6.34 -16.06 -9.22
N THR A 64 -5.09 -15.95 -9.70
CA THR A 64 -4.65 -14.79 -10.48
C THR A 64 -5.39 -14.66 -11.82
N LEU A 65 -5.69 -15.77 -12.50
CA LEU A 65 -6.47 -15.77 -13.73
C LEU A 65 -7.95 -15.44 -13.52
N ALA A 66 -8.47 -15.62 -12.30
CA ALA A 66 -9.84 -15.28 -11.94
C ALA A 66 -10.01 -13.81 -11.51
N LEU A 67 -8.96 -12.99 -11.59
CA LEU A 67 -9.04 -11.56 -11.31
C LEU A 67 -10.00 -10.87 -12.29
N ASP A 68 -10.81 -9.95 -11.77
CA ASP A 68 -11.64 -9.05 -12.58
C ASP A 68 -10.77 -7.97 -13.24
N TYR A 69 -9.94 -8.40 -14.19
CA TYR A 69 -9.03 -7.56 -14.96
C TYR A 69 -8.98 -8.04 -16.42
N PRO A 70 -8.93 -7.12 -17.40
CA PRO A 70 -8.86 -7.51 -18.80
C PRO A 70 -7.61 -8.39 -19.06
N PRO A 71 -7.78 -9.62 -19.58
CA PRO A 71 -6.67 -10.57 -19.72
C PRO A 71 -5.59 -10.06 -20.68
N GLU A 72 -5.94 -9.24 -21.67
CA GLU A 72 -5.00 -8.60 -22.59
C GLU A 72 -4.13 -7.52 -21.95
N LYS A 73 -4.45 -7.10 -20.72
CA LYS A 73 -3.69 -6.11 -19.94
C LYS A 73 -3.03 -6.71 -18.70
N LEU A 74 -3.17 -8.02 -18.48
CA LEU A 74 -2.57 -8.74 -17.36
C LEU A 74 -1.48 -9.67 -17.87
N GLU A 75 -0.25 -9.38 -17.52
CA GLU A 75 0.89 -10.28 -17.72
C GLU A 75 1.15 -11.03 -16.42
N ILE A 76 1.35 -12.34 -16.46
CA ILE A 76 1.69 -13.14 -15.28
C ILE A 76 3.08 -13.73 -15.49
N ILE A 77 4.00 -13.41 -14.59
CA ILE A 77 5.39 -13.88 -14.62
C ILE A 77 5.61 -14.77 -13.41
N VAL A 78 5.93 -16.04 -13.63
CA VAL A 78 6.32 -16.97 -12.56
C VAL A 78 7.83 -17.08 -12.52
N ALA A 79 8.44 -16.54 -11.48
CA ALA A 79 9.86 -16.69 -11.20
C ALA A 79 10.06 -17.89 -10.27
N SER A 80 10.53 -19.01 -10.81
CA SER A 80 10.81 -20.24 -10.05
C SER A 80 12.30 -20.33 -9.72
N ASP A 81 12.64 -20.48 -8.44
CA ASP A 81 14.01 -20.65 -7.95
C ASP A 81 14.27 -22.07 -7.38
N GLY A 82 13.44 -23.05 -7.79
CA GLY A 82 13.52 -24.44 -7.34
C GLY A 82 12.51 -24.80 -6.25
#